data_AF-A0A2X2HUI3-F1
#
_entry.id   AF-A0A2X2HUI3-F1
#
_cell.length_a   1.000
_cell.length_b   1.000
_cell.length_c   1.000
_cell.angle_alpha   90.00
_cell.angle_beta   90.00
_cell.angle_gamma   90.00
#
_symmetry.space_group_name_H-M   'P 1'
#
loop_
_entity.id
_entity.type
_entity.pdbx_description
1 polymer ?
#
loop_
_entity_poly.entity_id
_entity_poly.type
_entity_poly.pdbx_seq_one_letter_code
_entity_poly.pdbx_strand_id
1 'polypeptide(L)'
;MAHIRTRETYGTRRLQTELAENGIIVGRDRLARLRKELRLRCKQKRKFRATTNSNHNLPVAPNLLNQTFAPTAPNQVWVADLTYVATQEGWLYLAGIKDVYTCEIVGYAMGERMTKELTGKALFMALRSQRSGAAPTCRANPPL
;
A
#
# COMPACT_ATOMS: atom_id res chain seq x y z
N MET A 1 4.20 18.84 30.34
CA MET A 1 3.51 20.06 29.84
C MET A 1 3.41 20.10 28.30
N ALA A 2 4.51 20.21 27.53
CA ALA A 2 4.45 20.33 26.05
C ALA A 2 3.73 19.16 25.32
N HIS A 3 3.89 17.93 25.81
CA HIS A 3 3.22 16.75 25.22
C HIS A 3 1.68 16.78 25.37
N ILE A 4 1.16 17.30 26.48
CA ILE A 4 -0.29 17.41 26.74
C ILE A 4 -0.87 18.59 25.93
N ARG A 5 -0.14 19.72 25.88
CA ARG A 5 -0.50 20.91 25.09
C ARG A 5 -0.70 20.58 23.60
N THR A 6 0.13 19.68 23.07
CA THR A 6 0.07 19.22 21.66
C THR A 6 -0.93 18.10 21.41
N ARG A 7 -1.84 17.83 22.35
CA ARG A 7 -2.82 16.73 22.31
C ARG A 7 -2.16 15.38 22.06
N GLU A 8 -0.93 15.21 22.54
CA GLU A 8 -0.11 14.02 22.38
C GLU A 8 0.22 13.68 20.92
N THR A 9 0.11 14.62 19.97
CA THR A 9 0.33 14.33 18.54
C THR A 9 1.78 14.50 18.09
N TYR A 10 2.57 15.31 18.82
CA TYR A 10 3.90 15.70 18.36
C TYR A 10 4.96 14.64 18.65
N GLY A 11 5.74 14.30 17.62
CA GLY A 11 6.94 13.47 17.68
C GLY A 11 8.17 14.23 18.22
N THR A 12 9.31 13.56 18.34
CA THR A 12 10.57 14.17 18.83
C THR A 12 11.01 15.38 18.00
N ARG A 13 10.87 15.34 16.67
CA ARG A 13 11.23 16.49 15.80
C ARG A 13 10.39 17.74 16.10
N ARG A 14 9.05 17.60 16.13
CA ARG A 14 8.14 18.75 16.35
C ARG A 14 8.24 19.29 17.78
N LEU A 15 8.40 18.40 18.77
CA LEU A 15 8.63 18.82 20.15
C LEU A 15 9.97 19.55 20.33
N GLN A 16 11.02 19.17 19.58
CA GLN A 16 12.31 19.87 19.67
C GLN A 16 12.18 21.32 19.19
N THR A 17 11.50 21.54 18.07
CA THR A 17 11.23 22.90 17.55
C THR A 17 10.41 23.71 18.55
N GLU A 18 9.32 23.16 19.07
CA GLU A 18 8.46 23.84 20.05
C GLU A 18 9.21 24.13 21.36
N LEU A 19 10.05 23.21 21.84
CA LEU A 19 10.86 23.45 23.04
C LEU A 19 11.90 24.55 22.79
N ALA A 20 12.52 24.59 21.62
CA ALA A 20 13.47 25.65 21.25
C ALA A 20 12.78 27.03 21.17
N GLU A 21 11.56 27.10 20.62
CA GLU A 21 10.73 28.32 20.61
C GLU A 21 10.37 28.81 22.02
N ASN A 22 10.32 27.90 23.00
CA ASN A 22 10.11 28.22 24.42
C ASN A 22 11.44 28.37 25.20
N GLY A 23 12.58 28.53 24.51
CA GLY A 23 13.89 28.76 25.12
C GLY A 23 14.58 27.50 25.69
N ILE A 24 14.03 26.30 25.46
CA ILE A 24 14.56 25.04 25.97
C ILE A 24 15.29 24.30 24.85
N ILE A 25 16.62 24.31 24.88
CA ILE A 25 17.46 23.62 23.89
C ILE A 25 17.73 22.19 24.36
N VAL A 26 17.15 21.20 23.68
CA VAL A 26 17.35 19.78 23.98
C VAL A 26 17.65 19.01 22.69
N GLY A 27 18.67 18.17 22.72
CA GLY A 27 19.00 17.26 21.63
C GLY A 27 17.94 16.19 21.41
N ARG A 28 17.72 15.81 20.15
CA ARG A 28 16.68 14.85 19.73
C ARG A 28 16.76 13.51 20.47
N ASP A 29 17.95 13.00 20.71
CA ASP A 29 18.14 11.68 21.33
C ASP A 29 17.86 11.73 22.84
N ARG A 30 18.18 12.85 23.50
CA ARG A 30 17.78 13.11 24.88
C ARG A 30 16.26 13.20 25.00
N LEU A 31 15.61 13.87 24.05
CA LEU A 31 14.15 13.96 23.99
C LEU A 31 13.50 12.59 23.73
N ALA A 32 14.10 11.74 22.88
CA ALA A 32 13.64 10.38 22.65
C ALA A 32 13.75 9.51 23.91
N ARG A 33 14.87 9.61 24.64
CA ARG A 33 15.09 8.90 25.91
C ARG A 33 14.09 9.32 26.98
N LEU A 34 13.91 10.62 27.19
CA LEU A 34 12.94 11.17 28.15
C LEU A 34 11.51 10.73 27.81
N ARG A 35 11.14 10.71 26.52
CA ARG A 35 9.83 10.19 26.11
C ARG A 35 9.66 8.70 26.38
N LYS A 36 10.73 7.91 26.29
CA LYS A 36 10.70 6.48 26.62
C LYS A 36 10.54 6.27 28.12
N GLU A 37 11.32 6.98 28.94
CA GLU A 37 11.26 6.94 30.41
C GLU A 37 9.89 7.38 30.93
N LEU A 38 9.36 8.48 30.40
CA LEU A 38 8.04 9.03 30.76
C LEU A 38 6.87 8.30 30.07
N ARG A 39 7.14 7.21 29.31
CA ARG A 39 6.15 6.42 28.56
C ARG A 39 5.24 7.23 27.64
N LEU A 40 5.74 8.35 27.11
CA LEU A 40 4.98 9.25 26.23
C LEU A 40 4.95 8.72 24.79
N ARG A 41 3.75 8.52 24.26
CA ARG A 41 3.50 8.01 22.90
C ARG A 41 2.68 9.00 22.11
N CYS A 42 2.92 9.06 20.80
CA CYS A 42 2.12 9.90 19.93
C CYS A 42 0.75 9.27 19.70
N LYS A 43 -0.34 10.00 19.96
CA LYS A 43 -1.66 9.65 19.46
C LYS A 43 -1.71 9.90 17.95
N GLN A 44 -1.68 8.81 17.18
CA GLN A 44 -1.94 8.87 15.76
C GLN A 44 -3.45 8.73 15.52
N LYS A 45 -4.08 9.75 14.91
CA LYS A 45 -5.46 9.62 14.45
C LYS A 45 -5.46 8.75 13.19
N ARG A 46 -5.89 7.49 13.31
CA ARG A 46 -6.09 6.62 12.14
C ARG A 46 -7.21 7.23 11.29
N LYS A 47 -6.88 7.75 10.10
CA LYS A 47 -7.91 8.12 9.12
C LYS A 47 -8.46 6.82 8.54
N PHE A 48 -9.55 6.30 9.09
CA PHE A 48 -10.29 5.23 8.43
C PHE A 48 -11.16 5.85 7.35
N ARG A 49 -10.85 5.60 6.09
CA ARG A 49 -11.68 5.97 4.95
C ARG A 49 -12.15 4.68 4.31
N ALA A 50 -13.44 4.37 4.46
CA ALA A 50 -14.05 3.25 3.75
C ALA A 50 -14.11 3.64 2.26
N THR A 51 -13.25 3.02 1.46
CA THR A 51 -13.21 3.23 0.00
C THR A 51 -14.23 2.38 -0.75
N THR A 52 -14.79 1.37 -0.08
CA THR A 52 -15.68 0.37 -0.68
C THR A 52 -17.02 0.38 0.02
N ASN A 53 -18.11 0.53 -0.73
CA ASN A 53 -19.45 0.33 -0.20
C ASN A 53 -19.74 -1.18 -0.15
N SER A 54 -19.49 -1.80 0.99
CA SER A 54 -19.80 -3.23 1.22
C SER A 54 -21.30 -3.51 1.39
N ASN A 55 -22.15 -2.48 1.53
CA ASN A 55 -23.59 -2.60 1.66
C ASN A 55 -24.27 -2.36 0.31
N HIS A 56 -24.12 -3.33 -0.59
CA HIS A 56 -24.71 -3.31 -1.92
C HIS A 56 -25.54 -4.57 -2.18
N ASN A 57 -26.55 -4.47 -3.04
CA ASN A 57 -27.41 -5.60 -3.41
C ASN A 57 -26.83 -6.47 -4.54
N LEU A 58 -25.56 -6.27 -4.91
CA LEU A 58 -24.89 -7.10 -5.91
C LEU A 58 -24.46 -8.44 -5.30
N PRO A 59 -24.41 -9.53 -6.09
CA PRO A 59 -23.91 -10.82 -5.63
C PRO A 59 -22.50 -10.69 -5.05
N VAL A 60 -22.31 -11.19 -3.84
CA VAL A 60 -21.01 -11.24 -3.17
C VAL A 60 -20.40 -12.62 -3.43
N ALA A 61 -19.23 -12.65 -4.06
CA ALA A 61 -18.49 -13.89 -4.23
C ALA A 61 -18.01 -14.42 -2.86
N PRO A 62 -18.07 -15.74 -2.61
CA PRO A 62 -17.58 -16.30 -1.36
C PRO A 62 -16.07 -16.03 -1.22
N ASN A 63 -15.63 -15.64 -0.02
CA ASN A 63 -14.21 -15.46 0.26
C ASN A 63 -13.54 -16.83 0.46
N LEU A 64 -13.12 -17.44 -0.65
CA LEU A 64 -12.44 -18.74 -0.65
C LEU A 64 -11.04 -18.70 -0.04
N LEU A 65 -10.38 -17.54 -0.11
CA LEU A 65 -8.99 -17.39 0.30
C LEU A 65 -8.85 -17.24 1.82
N ASN A 66 -9.80 -16.55 2.45
CA ASN A 66 -9.80 -16.24 3.88
C ASN A 66 -8.42 -15.77 4.41
N GLN A 67 -7.74 -14.90 3.66
CA GLN A 67 -6.39 -14.39 3.93
C GLN A 67 -5.27 -15.44 4.01
N THR A 68 -5.50 -16.66 3.50
CA THR A 68 -4.48 -17.71 3.40
C THR A 68 -3.76 -17.61 2.06
N PHE A 69 -2.57 -17.00 2.05
CA PHE A 69 -1.78 -16.76 0.84
C PHE A 69 -0.66 -17.80 0.68
N ALA A 70 -1.02 -19.08 0.55
CA ALA A 70 -0.08 -20.20 0.40
C ALA A 70 -0.35 -21.03 -0.87
N PRO A 71 -0.20 -20.45 -2.08
CA PRO A 71 -0.35 -21.21 -3.32
C PRO A 71 0.79 -22.23 -3.50
N THR A 72 0.48 -23.39 -4.06
CA THR A 72 1.45 -24.45 -4.38
C THR A 72 1.86 -24.47 -5.86
N ALA A 73 1.20 -23.68 -6.70
CA ALA A 73 1.48 -23.56 -8.12
C ALA A 73 1.12 -22.15 -8.65
N PRO A 74 1.67 -21.74 -9.80
CA PRO A 74 1.23 -20.54 -10.50
C PRO A 74 -0.29 -20.55 -10.74
N ASN A 75 -0.89 -19.37 -10.89
CA ASN A 75 -2.27 -19.18 -11.31
C ASN A 75 -3.36 -19.67 -10.34
N GLN A 76 -2.99 -19.99 -9.09
CA GLN A 76 -3.94 -20.35 -8.03
C GLN A 76 -4.46 -19.14 -7.26
N VAL A 77 -3.59 -18.18 -6.95
CA VAL A 77 -3.94 -17.00 -6.15
C VAL A 77 -3.32 -15.76 -6.78
N TRP A 78 -4.17 -14.78 -7.05
CA TRP A 78 -3.78 -13.48 -7.54
C TRP A 78 -4.12 -12.40 -6.54
N VAL A 79 -3.26 -11.41 -6.43
CA VAL A 79 -3.52 -10.18 -5.70
C VAL A 79 -3.62 -9.03 -6.70
N ALA A 80 -4.61 -8.17 -6.51
CA ALA A 80 -4.81 -7.00 -7.35
C ALA A 80 -4.75 -5.74 -6.50
N ASP A 81 -4.13 -4.70 -7.05
CA ASP A 81 -4.10 -3.37 -6.45
C ASP A 81 -4.44 -2.31 -7.50
N LEU A 82 -5.04 -1.21 -7.05
CA LEU A 82 -5.34 -0.06 -7.87
C LEU A 82 -4.73 1.18 -7.21
N THR A 83 -3.71 1.71 -7.86
CA THR A 83 -2.93 2.84 -7.35
C THR A 83 -2.90 3.98 -8.38
N TYR A 84 -2.31 5.10 -7.99
CA TYR A 84 -2.09 6.25 -8.86
C TYR A 84 -0.59 6.55 -8.96
N VAL A 85 -0.16 6.91 -10.17
CA VAL A 85 1.23 7.23 -10.52
C VAL A 85 1.30 8.70 -10.92
N ALA A 86 2.23 9.45 -10.33
CA ALA A 86 2.47 10.83 -10.72
C ALA A 86 3.24 10.88 -12.04
N THR A 87 2.78 11.70 -12.98
CA THR A 87 3.46 11.98 -14.26
C THR A 87 3.64 13.50 -14.40
N GLN A 88 4.36 13.93 -15.45
CA GLN A 88 4.51 15.36 -15.75
C GLN A 88 3.22 16.00 -16.26
N GLU A 89 2.26 15.20 -16.72
CA GLU A 89 0.98 15.64 -17.27
C GLU A 89 -0.18 15.50 -16.27
N GLY A 90 0.06 14.90 -15.10
CA GLY A 90 -0.96 14.71 -14.07
C GLY A 90 -0.85 13.37 -13.35
N TRP A 91 -1.99 12.85 -12.89
CA TRP A 91 -2.07 11.56 -12.21
C TRP A 91 -2.66 10.51 -13.14
N LEU A 92 -2.02 9.34 -13.19
CA LEU A 92 -2.49 8.18 -13.96
C LEU A 92 -2.89 7.07 -13.00
N TYR A 93 -4.05 6.46 -13.19
CA TYR A 93 -4.45 5.29 -12.42
C TYR A 93 -3.84 4.03 -13.02
N LEU A 94 -3.26 3.18 -12.18
CA LEU A 94 -2.65 1.90 -12.53
C LEU A 94 -3.37 0.78 -11.78
N ALA A 95 -4.02 -0.11 -12.54
CA ALA A 95 -4.50 -1.40 -12.05
C ALA A 95 -3.42 -2.45 -12.32
N GLY A 96 -3.00 -3.18 -11.28
CA GLY A 96 -2.01 -4.26 -11.40
C GLY A 96 -2.52 -5.55 -10.77
N ILE A 97 -2.20 -6.68 -11.40
CA ILE A 97 -2.50 -8.03 -10.92
C ILE A 97 -1.20 -8.82 -10.87
N LYS A 98 -0.90 -9.34 -9.68
CA LYS A 98 0.30 -10.10 -9.38
C LYS A 98 -0.06 -11.54 -9.03
N ASP A 99 0.68 -12.49 -9.58
CA ASP A 99 0.62 -13.87 -9.14
C ASP A 99 1.39 -14.06 -7.82
N VAL A 100 0.74 -14.67 -6.83
CA VAL A 100 1.34 -14.83 -5.49
C VAL A 100 2.47 -15.86 -5.49
N TYR A 101 2.40 -16.89 -6.34
CA TYR A 101 3.40 -17.95 -6.41
C TYR A 101 4.63 -17.50 -7.20
N THR A 102 4.45 -16.99 -8.43
CA THR A 102 5.59 -16.59 -9.28
C THR A 102 6.15 -15.21 -8.94
N CYS A 103 5.38 -14.42 -8.18
CA CYS A 103 5.65 -13.01 -7.91
C CYS A 103 5.65 -12.09 -9.16
N GLU A 104 5.20 -12.57 -10.30
CA GLU A 104 5.17 -11.80 -11.55
C GLU A 104 3.89 -10.96 -11.67
N ILE A 105 3.99 -9.84 -12.40
CA ILE A 105 2.82 -9.07 -12.83
C ILE A 105 2.22 -9.76 -14.04
N VAL A 106 1.08 -10.42 -13.84
CA VAL A 106 0.40 -11.21 -14.89
C VAL A 106 -0.57 -10.36 -15.72
N GLY A 107 -0.99 -9.21 -15.19
CA GLY A 107 -1.83 -8.26 -15.93
C GLY A 107 -1.76 -6.85 -15.34
N TYR A 108 -1.82 -5.85 -16.20
CA TYR A 108 -1.89 -4.45 -15.79
C TYR A 108 -2.64 -3.60 -16.81
N ALA A 109 -3.14 -2.45 -16.37
CA ALA A 109 -3.71 -1.44 -17.24
C ALA A 109 -3.57 -0.06 -16.61
N MET A 110 -3.45 0.97 -17.46
CA MET A 110 -3.36 2.36 -17.05
C MET A 110 -4.47 3.20 -17.67
N GLY A 111 -4.92 4.25 -16.98
CA GLY A 111 -5.92 5.17 -17.49
C GLY A 111 -6.03 6.45 -16.68
N GLU A 112 -6.58 7.50 -17.30
CA GLU A 112 -6.75 8.82 -16.69
C GLU A 112 -7.79 8.84 -15.56
N ARG A 113 -8.69 7.84 -15.53
CA ARG A 113 -9.78 7.74 -14.57
C ARG A 113 -9.82 6.37 -13.93
N MET A 114 -10.18 6.32 -12.66
CA MET A 114 -10.51 5.10 -11.93
C MET A 114 -11.88 4.59 -12.38
N THR A 115 -11.90 3.61 -13.29
CA THR A 115 -13.13 3.02 -13.83
C THR A 115 -13.13 1.50 -13.73
N LYS A 116 -14.31 0.87 -13.87
CA LYS A 116 -14.44 -0.59 -13.86
C LYS A 116 -13.73 -1.23 -15.06
N GLU A 117 -13.73 -0.53 -16.20
CA GLU A 117 -13.09 -0.95 -17.44
C GLU A 117 -11.58 -1.02 -17.29
N LEU A 118 -10.97 -0.11 -16.52
CA LEU A 118 -9.54 -0.14 -16.21
C LEU A 118 -9.16 -1.45 -15.50
N THR A 119 -9.87 -1.78 -14.42
CA THR A 119 -9.65 -3.04 -13.68
C THR A 119 -9.98 -4.26 -14.55
N GLY A 120 -11.03 -4.18 -15.36
CA GLY A 120 -11.40 -5.23 -16.31
C GLY A 120 -10.30 -5.51 -17.34
N LYS A 121 -9.66 -4.47 -17.89
CA LYS A 121 -8.53 -4.61 -18.83
C LYS A 121 -7.36 -5.36 -18.20
N ALA A 122 -6.96 -4.99 -16.97
CA ALA A 122 -5.90 -5.69 -16.25
C ALA A 122 -6.25 -7.17 -16.01
N LEU A 123 -7.51 -7.46 -15.65
CA LEU A 123 -8.00 -8.84 -15.46
C LEU A 123 -8.00 -9.64 -16.76
N PHE A 124 -8.48 -9.07 -17.86
CA PHE A 124 -8.46 -9.73 -19.16
C PHE A 124 -7.03 -10.02 -19.63
N MET A 125 -6.09 -9.13 -19.35
CA MET A 125 -4.67 -9.37 -19.64
C MET A 125 -4.14 -10.55 -18.82
N ALA A 126 -4.42 -10.60 -17.51
CA ALA A 126 -4.03 -11.71 -16.65
C ALA A 126 -4.62 -13.06 -17.11
N LEU A 127 -5.90 -13.08 -17.49
CA LEU A 127 -6.54 -14.31 -18.00
C LEU A 127 -5.91 -14.80 -19.32
N ARG A 128 -5.40 -13.89 -20.15
CA ARG A 128 -4.71 -14.25 -21.40
C ARG A 128 -3.31 -14.81 -21.14
N SER A 129 -2.57 -14.24 -20.19
CA SER A 129 -1.23 -14.73 -19.84
C SER A 129 -1.27 -16.14 -19.24
N GLN A 130 -2.32 -16.50 -18.49
CA GLN A 130 -2.52 -17.88 -18.01
C GLN A 130 -2.61 -18.91 -19.15
N ARG A 131 -3.33 -18.57 -20.23
CA ARG A 131 -3.55 -19.49 -21.35
C ARG A 131 -2.27 -19.79 -22.13
N SER A 132 -1.25 -18.96 -21.98
CA SER A 132 0.08 -19.17 -22.55
C SER A 132 0.99 -20.04 -21.67
N GLY A 133 0.51 -20.53 -20.52
CA GLY A 133 1.26 -21.30 -19.53
C GLY A 133 1.68 -22.72 -19.92
N ALA A 134 1.79 -23.03 -21.21
CA ALA A 134 2.37 -24.26 -21.73
C ALA A 134 3.71 -24.01 -22.46
N ALA A 135 4.61 -23.22 -21.87
CA ALA A 135 6.05 -23.29 -22.17
C ALA A 135 6.85 -22.51 -21.11
N PRO A 136 7.88 -23.12 -20.48
CA PRO A 136 8.88 -22.35 -19.74
C PRO A 136 9.76 -21.65 -20.78
N THR A 137 9.46 -20.39 -21.10
CA THR A 137 10.36 -19.62 -21.97
C THR A 137 11.44 -19.00 -21.11
N CYS A 138 12.54 -19.72 -20.99
CA CYS A 138 13.83 -19.18 -20.58
C CYS A 138 14.29 -18.10 -21.57
N ARG A 139 14.42 -16.84 -21.12
CA ARG A 139 15.36 -15.82 -21.62
C ARG A 139 15.54 -14.76 -20.53
N ALA A 140 16.69 -14.18 -20.23
CA ALA A 140 18.12 -14.46 -20.38
C ALA A 140 18.76 -13.36 -19.49
N ASN A 141 19.68 -13.70 -18.58
CA ASN A 141 20.45 -12.68 -17.86
C ASN A 141 21.45 -12.03 -18.85
N PRO A 142 21.57 -10.68 -18.91
CA PRO A 142 22.85 -10.06 -19.24
C PRO A 142 23.72 -10.00 -17.96
N PRO A 143 25.05 -9.79 -18.00
CA PRO A 143 25.91 -9.35 -19.11
C PRO A 143 27.22 -10.18 -19.28
N LEU A 144 28.02 -9.81 -20.29
CA LEU A 144 29.48 -9.65 -20.11
C LEU A 144 29.79 -8.15 -20.10
#